data_AF-A0AAV2HVA6-F1
#
_entry.id   AF-A0AAV2HVA6-F1
#
_cell.length_a   1.000
_cell.length_b   1.000
_cell.length_c   1.000
_cell.angle_alpha   90.00
_cell.angle_beta   90.00
_cell.angle_gamma   90.00
#
_symmetry.space_group_name_H-M   'P 1'
#
loop_
_entity.id
_entity.type
_entity.pdbx_description
1 polymer ?
#
loop_
_entity_poly.entity_id
_entity_poly.type
_entity_poly.pdbx_seq_one_letter_code
_entity_poly.pdbx_strand_id
1 'polypeptide(L)'
;FNGYASGYKLNTLTRLADVKSREPGHHLVHFLVHLADTADEQLLAFLSEIPRLERAASCSPAQIKADFDRMNAQINSFVRQLACASQEIKEGFDGFLEEVKREFRDLQAQITDLKFQSQRLAEFFCE
;
A
#
# COMPACT_ATOMS: atom_id res chain seq x y z
N PHE A 1 36.30 1.92 -2.63
CA PHE A 1 36.04 1.92 -4.08
C PHE A 1 34.61 1.46 -4.31
N ASN A 2 33.66 2.40 -4.48
CA ASN A 2 32.25 2.11 -4.79
C ASN A 2 31.86 2.78 -6.14
N GLY A 3 32.70 2.59 -7.16
CA GLY A 3 32.64 3.39 -8.40
C GLY A 3 31.88 2.76 -9.57
N TYR A 4 31.38 1.53 -9.44
CA TYR A 4 30.74 0.77 -10.53
C TYR A 4 29.46 0.10 -10.07
N ALA A 5 28.54 0.87 -9.48
CA ALA A 5 27.23 0.37 -9.09
C ALA A 5 26.28 0.44 -10.28
N SER A 6 25.62 -0.67 -10.60
CA SER A 6 24.52 -0.71 -11.59
C SER A 6 23.16 -0.34 -10.98
N GLY A 7 23.09 -0.16 -9.65
CA GLY A 7 21.89 0.20 -8.91
C GLY A 7 22.13 0.30 -7.40
N TYR A 8 21.14 0.83 -6.68
CA TYR A 8 21.16 0.99 -5.22
C TYR A 8 19.81 0.55 -4.64
N LYS A 9 19.81 0.02 -3.41
CA LYS A 9 18.57 -0.27 -2.68
C LYS A 9 17.80 1.02 -2.42
N LEU A 10 16.48 0.98 -2.51
CA LEU A 10 15.64 2.17 -2.40
C LEU A 10 15.80 2.84 -1.03
N ASN A 11 15.96 2.02 0.02
CA ASN A 11 16.18 2.50 1.39
C ASN A 11 17.47 3.33 1.59
N THR A 12 18.40 3.34 0.62
CA THR A 12 19.62 4.14 0.69
C THR A 12 19.40 5.61 0.30
N LEU A 13 18.25 5.94 -0.31
CA LEU A 13 17.91 7.32 -0.69
C LEU A 13 17.91 8.28 0.51
N THR A 14 17.53 7.80 1.70
CA THR A 14 17.57 8.60 2.94
C THR A 14 18.98 9.08 3.27
N ARG A 15 20.01 8.30 2.91
CA ARG A 15 21.42 8.64 3.15
C ARG A 15 21.89 9.81 2.28
N LEU A 16 21.20 10.13 1.18
CA LEU A 16 21.52 11.30 0.36
C LEU A 16 21.30 12.61 1.12
N ALA A 17 20.37 12.62 2.08
CA ALA A 17 20.16 13.75 2.97
C ALA A 17 21.29 13.91 4.00
N ASP A 18 22.05 12.84 4.30
CA ASP A 18 23.15 12.86 5.26
C ASP A 18 24.50 13.26 4.62
N VAL A 19 24.61 13.17 3.29
CA VAL A 19 25.84 13.52 2.57
C VAL A 19 25.96 15.05 2.48
N LYS A 20 26.87 15.62 3.27
CA LYS A 20 27.19 17.05 3.21
C LYS A 20 27.85 17.40 1.87
N SER A 21 27.38 18.48 1.27
CA SER A 21 28.05 19.09 0.13
C SER A 21 29.27 19.90 0.60
N ARG A 22 30.01 20.49 -0.34
CA ARG A 22 31.10 21.43 -0.02
C ARG A 22 30.60 22.74 0.58
N GLU A 23 29.32 23.07 0.39
CA GLU A 23 28.71 24.28 0.92
C GLU A 23 28.10 24.02 2.30
N PRO A 24 28.42 24.86 3.31
CA PRO A 24 27.81 24.76 4.63
C PRO A 24 26.29 24.81 4.54
N GLY A 25 25.61 23.94 5.29
CA GLY A 25 24.15 23.86 5.33
C GLY A 25 23.51 23.13 4.14
N HIS A 26 24.26 22.80 3.09
CA HIS A 26 23.73 22.11 1.92
C HIS A 26 24.12 20.63 1.92
N HIS A 27 23.12 19.77 1.75
CA HIS A 27 23.30 18.33 1.58
C HIS A 27 23.12 17.94 0.11
N LEU A 28 23.63 16.77 -0.29
CA LEU A 28 23.61 16.28 -1.66
C LEU A 28 22.20 16.29 -2.27
N VAL A 29 21.17 16.04 -1.46
CA VAL A 29 19.77 16.11 -1.91
C VAL A 29 19.38 17.51 -2.44
N HIS A 30 19.87 18.59 -1.82
CA HIS A 30 19.58 19.96 -2.28
C HIS A 30 20.18 20.23 -3.66
N PHE A 31 21.39 19.72 -3.88
CA PHE A 31 22.06 19.81 -5.18
C PHE A 31 21.33 18.99 -6.25
N LEU A 32 20.87 17.77 -5.91
CA LEU A 32 20.11 16.93 -6.83
C LEU A 32 18.77 17.53 -7.23
N VAL A 33 18.05 18.15 -6.30
CA VAL A 33 16.80 18.86 -6.59
C VAL A 33 17.05 20.03 -7.56
N HIS A 34 18.09 20.83 -7.30
CA HIS A 34 18.45 21.94 -8.19
C HIS A 34 18.86 21.46 -9.59
N LEU A 35 19.61 20.35 -9.68
CA LEU A 35 19.95 19.74 -10.96
C LEU A 35 18.72 19.22 -11.71
N ALA A 36 17.78 18.59 -11.02
CA ALA A 36 16.54 18.09 -11.63
C ALA A 36 15.69 19.25 -12.17
N ASP A 37 15.53 20.31 -11.38
CA ASP A 37 14.77 21.52 -11.73
C ASP A 37 15.36 22.25 -12.97
N THR A 38 16.69 22.30 -13.06
CA THR A 38 17.40 22.95 -14.19
C THR A 38 17.49 22.07 -15.43
N ALA A 39 17.42 20.75 -15.29
CA ALA A 39 17.52 19.81 -16.42
C ALA A 39 16.15 19.51 -17.05
N ASP A 40 15.16 19.12 -16.24
CA ASP A 40 13.82 18.76 -16.69
C ASP A 40 12.83 18.77 -15.52
N GLU A 41 11.89 19.70 -15.54
CA GLU A 41 10.84 19.86 -14.52
C GLU A 41 10.00 18.57 -14.34
N GLN A 42 9.90 17.71 -15.37
CA GLN A 42 9.19 16.43 -15.25
C GLN A 42 9.84 15.47 -14.26
N LEU A 43 11.14 15.61 -13.98
CA LEU A 43 11.84 14.80 -12.97
C LEU A 43 11.32 15.08 -11.55
N LEU A 44 10.67 16.22 -11.32
CA LEU A 44 10.08 16.60 -10.03
C LEU A 44 8.56 16.37 -9.98
N ALA A 45 7.92 16.00 -11.09
CA ALA A 45 6.47 15.82 -11.16
C ALA A 45 5.94 14.76 -10.17
N PHE A 46 6.74 13.74 -9.86
CA PHE A 46 6.39 12.68 -8.89
C PHE A 46 6.17 13.22 -7.47
N LEU A 47 6.70 14.39 -7.12
CA LEU A 47 6.50 15.00 -5.80
C LEU A 47 5.01 15.26 -5.51
N SER A 48 4.22 15.51 -6.55
CA SER A 48 2.76 15.65 -6.44
C SER A 48 2.05 14.36 -6.02
N GLU A 49 2.70 13.20 -6.19
CA GLU A 49 2.16 11.88 -5.84
C GLU A 49 2.53 11.44 -4.42
N ILE A 50 3.51 12.09 -3.77
CA ILE A 50 3.98 11.76 -2.42
C ILE A 50 2.86 11.80 -1.36
N PRO A 51 1.92 12.78 -1.35
CA PRO A 51 0.81 12.76 -0.40
C PRO A 51 -0.10 11.51 -0.53
N ARG A 52 -0.14 10.88 -1.71
CA ARG A 52 -0.86 9.61 -1.90
C ARG A 52 -0.08 8.46 -1.26
N LEU A 53 1.24 8.50 -1.33
CA LEU A 53 2.14 7.51 -0.72
C LEU A 53 2.06 7.53 0.81
N GLU A 54 1.96 8.70 1.45
CA GLU A 54 1.82 8.80 2.91
C GLU A 54 0.55 8.09 3.42
N ARG A 55 -0.57 8.28 2.72
CA ARG A 55 -1.81 7.57 3.04
C ARG A 55 -1.64 6.07 2.86
N ALA A 56 -0.99 5.62 1.79
CA ALA A 56 -0.71 4.20 1.57
C ALA A 56 0.22 3.62 2.65
N ALA A 57 1.22 4.37 3.11
CA ALA A 57 2.17 3.94 4.15
C ALA A 57 1.52 3.74 5.52
N SER A 58 0.39 4.41 5.80
CA SER A 58 -0.35 4.28 7.06
C SER A 58 -1.05 2.93 7.24
N CYS A 59 -1.16 2.12 6.18
CA CYS A 59 -1.85 0.84 6.23
C CYS A 59 -1.04 -0.24 5.51
N SER A 60 -0.78 -1.36 6.19
CA SER A 60 -0.08 -2.49 5.58
C SER A 60 -1.07 -3.46 4.91
N PRO A 61 -0.72 -4.08 3.77
CA PRO A 61 -1.54 -5.15 3.17
C PRO A 61 -1.83 -6.30 4.15
N ALA A 62 -0.91 -6.56 5.08
CA ALA A 62 -1.09 -7.55 6.14
C ALA A 62 -2.18 -7.16 7.14
N GLN A 63 -2.23 -5.89 7.57
CA GLN A 63 -3.32 -5.39 8.43
C GLN A 63 -4.67 -5.45 7.73
N ILE A 64 -4.76 -5.02 6.46
CA ILE A 64 -6.00 -5.11 5.67
C ILE A 64 -6.50 -6.56 5.59
N LYS A 65 -5.59 -7.51 5.36
CA LYS A 65 -5.94 -8.94 5.33
C LYS A 65 -6.44 -9.43 6.69
N ALA A 66 -5.80 -9.02 7.78
CA ALA A 66 -6.20 -9.40 9.14
C ALA A 66 -7.59 -8.86 9.48
N ASP A 67 -7.89 -7.61 9.13
CA ASP A 67 -9.20 -7.00 9.34
C ASP A 67 -10.29 -7.70 8.50
N PHE A 68 -9.98 -8.05 7.25
CA PHE A 68 -10.85 -8.87 6.41
C PHE A 68 -11.17 -10.21 7.04
N ASP A 69 -10.16 -10.93 7.54
CA ASP A 69 -10.35 -12.24 8.16
C ASP A 69 -11.20 -12.16 9.42
N ARG A 70 -11.01 -11.10 10.22
CA ARG A 70 -11.83 -10.81 11.39
C ARG A 70 -13.29 -10.59 11.00
N MET A 71 -13.55 -9.73 10.01
CA MET A 71 -14.91 -9.47 9.54
C MET A 71 -15.56 -10.75 8.98
N ASN A 72 -14.80 -11.56 8.23
CA ASN A 72 -15.27 -12.83 7.69
C ASN A 72 -15.63 -13.81 8.81
N ALA A 73 -14.83 -13.88 9.88
CA ALA A 73 -15.14 -14.70 11.04
C ALA A 73 -16.42 -14.25 11.75
N GLN A 74 -16.64 -12.93 11.85
CA GLN A 74 -17.86 -12.36 12.44
C GLN A 74 -19.11 -12.70 11.60
N ILE A 75 -19.04 -12.54 10.28
CA ILE A 75 -20.14 -12.93 9.37
C ILE A 75 -20.42 -14.43 9.46
N ASN A 76 -19.40 -15.28 9.47
CA ASN A 76 -19.58 -16.72 9.62
C ASN A 76 -20.17 -17.11 10.99
N SER A 77 -19.90 -16.34 12.05
CA SER A 77 -20.58 -16.49 13.34
C SER A 77 -22.05 -16.09 13.25
N PHE A 78 -22.34 -14.96 12.62
CA PHE A 78 -23.70 -14.48 12.40
C PHE A 78 -24.55 -15.48 11.61
N VAL A 79 -24.03 -16.00 10.49
CA VAL A 79 -24.72 -17.02 9.67
C VAL A 79 -25.02 -18.29 10.48
N ARG A 80 -24.09 -18.73 11.34
CA ARG A 80 -24.32 -19.87 12.23
C ARG A 80 -25.42 -19.62 13.26
N GLN A 81 -25.49 -18.42 13.82
CA GLN A 81 -26.57 -18.04 14.75
C GLN A 81 -27.91 -17.97 14.02
N LEU A 82 -27.93 -17.40 12.81
CA LEU A 82 -29.12 -17.31 11.98
C LEU A 82 -29.67 -18.68 11.59
N ALA A 83 -28.80 -19.69 11.42
CA ALA A 83 -29.23 -21.07 11.14
C ALA A 83 -30.15 -21.66 12.24
N CYS A 84 -30.02 -21.20 13.48
CA CYS A 84 -30.86 -21.60 14.61
C CYS A 84 -32.11 -20.71 14.80
N ALA A 85 -32.26 -19.64 14.01
CA ALA A 85 -33.39 -18.71 14.12
C ALA A 85 -34.67 -19.24 13.44
N SER A 86 -35.80 -18.56 13.70
CA SER A 86 -37.07 -18.84 13.02
C SER A 86 -36.96 -18.56 11.51
N GLN A 87 -37.84 -19.20 10.74
CA GLN A 87 -37.88 -19.07 9.29
C GLN A 87 -38.11 -17.62 8.82
N GLU A 88 -39.01 -16.90 9.49
CA GLU A 88 -39.29 -15.48 9.20
C GLU A 88 -38.05 -14.59 9.37
N ILE A 89 -37.25 -14.84 10.41
CA ILE A 89 -36.00 -14.11 10.64
C ILE A 89 -35.00 -14.44 9.52
N LYS A 90 -34.85 -15.72 9.16
CA LYS A 90 -33.94 -16.14 8.07
C LYS A 90 -34.27 -15.44 6.75
N GLU A 91 -35.53 -15.47 6.34
CA GLU A 91 -36.02 -14.84 5.11
C GLU A 91 -35.78 -13.32 5.11
N GLY A 92 -35.91 -12.67 6.27
CA GLY A 92 -35.62 -11.23 6.42
C GLY A 92 -34.14 -10.87 6.17
N PHE A 93 -33.21 -11.81 6.28
CA PHE A 93 -31.78 -11.58 6.09
C PHE A 93 -31.24 -12.09 4.74
N ASP A 94 -32.03 -12.77 3.91
CA ASP A 94 -31.55 -13.35 2.65
C ASP A 94 -30.93 -12.30 1.72
N GLY A 95 -31.60 -11.14 1.56
CA GLY A 95 -31.09 -10.05 0.74
C GLY A 95 -29.77 -9.47 1.26
N PHE A 96 -29.68 -9.28 2.59
CA PHE A 96 -28.45 -8.83 3.24
C PHE A 96 -27.31 -9.83 3.06
N LEU A 97 -27.57 -11.13 3.21
CA LEU A 97 -26.54 -12.16 3.07
C LEU A 97 -26.02 -12.25 1.63
N GLU A 98 -26.88 -12.10 0.62
CA GLU A 98 -26.44 -12.06 -0.77
C GLU A 98 -25.58 -10.84 -1.08
N GLU A 99 -25.93 -9.68 -0.54
CA GLU A 99 -25.12 -8.46 -0.64
C GLU A 99 -23.76 -8.63 0.03
N VAL A 100 -23.73 -9.10 1.28
CA VAL A 100 -22.48 -9.38 2.01
C VAL A 100 -21.61 -10.38 1.26
N LYS A 101 -22.18 -11.47 0.73
CA LYS A 101 -21.41 -12.45 -0.07
C LYS A 101 -20.78 -11.80 -1.30
N ARG A 102 -21.49 -10.89 -1.98
CA ARG A 102 -20.96 -10.16 -3.13
C ARG A 102 -19.80 -9.25 -2.73
N GLU A 103 -20.02 -8.40 -1.73
CA GLU A 103 -18.99 -7.48 -1.25
C GLU A 103 -17.74 -8.19 -0.75
N PHE A 104 -17.89 -9.30 -0.02
CA PHE A 104 -16.75 -10.06 0.47
C PHE A 104 -15.95 -10.71 -0.66
N ARG A 105 -16.60 -11.17 -1.74
CA ARG A 105 -15.89 -11.67 -2.93
C ARG A 105 -15.09 -10.57 -3.59
N ASP A 106 -15.70 -9.40 -3.79
CA ASP A 106 -15.05 -8.26 -4.43
C ASP A 106 -13.87 -7.74 -3.59
N LEU A 107 -14.05 -7.66 -2.26
CA LEU A 107 -13.01 -7.26 -1.33
C LEU A 107 -11.87 -8.28 -1.28
N GLN A 108 -12.17 -9.58 -1.30
CA GLN A 108 -11.16 -10.63 -1.38
C GLN A 108 -10.32 -10.50 -2.67
N ALA A 109 -10.97 -10.26 -3.82
CA ALA A 109 -10.27 -10.06 -5.09
C ALA A 109 -9.34 -8.85 -5.04
N GLN A 110 -9.80 -7.72 -4.49
CA GLN A 110 -8.99 -6.50 -4.33
C GLN A 110 -7.79 -6.71 -3.40
N ILE A 111 -7.96 -7.44 -2.29
CA ILE A 111 -6.85 -7.76 -1.37
C ILE A 111 -5.81 -8.66 -2.06
N THR A 112 -6.26 -9.62 -2.86
CA THR A 112 -5.36 -10.48 -3.64
C THR A 112 -4.58 -9.68 -4.68
N ASP A 113 -5.23 -8.77 -5.41
CA ASP A 113 -4.55 -7.91 -6.38
C ASP A 113 -3.56 -6.97 -5.67
N LEU A 114 -3.95 -6.34 -4.56
CA LEU A 114 -3.05 -5.50 -3.76
C LEU A 114 -1.77 -6.25 -3.36
N LYS A 115 -1.90 -7.51 -2.91
CA LYS A 115 -0.75 -8.36 -2.58
C LYS A 115 0.12 -8.62 -3.80
N PHE A 116 -0.48 -8.91 -4.95
CA PHE A 116 0.24 -9.15 -6.19
C PHE A 116 0.99 -7.90 -6.67
N GLN A 117 0.34 -6.73 -6.69
CA GLN A 117 1.00 -5.47 -7.06
C GLN A 117 2.12 -5.13 -6.07
N SER A 118 1.93 -5.34 -4.77
CA SER A 118 2.97 -5.12 -3.76
C SER A 118 4.20 -5.99 -3.99
N GLN A 119 3.99 -7.27 -4.33
CA GLN A 119 5.09 -8.19 -4.65
C GLN A 119 5.82 -7.76 -5.92
N ARG A 120 5.09 -7.41 -6.99
CA ARG A 120 5.69 -6.91 -8.23
C ARG A 120 6.52 -5.65 -8.00
N LEU A 121 6.07 -4.76 -7.12
CA LEU A 121 6.78 -3.55 -6.79
C LEU A 121 8.08 -3.85 -6.01
N ALA A 122 8.03 -4.80 -5.07
CA ALA A 122 9.23 -5.27 -4.36
C ALA A 122 10.24 -5.89 -5.34
N GLU A 123 9.78 -6.75 -6.24
CA GLU A 123 10.61 -7.34 -7.30
C GLU A 123 11.23 -6.27 -8.23
N PHE A 124 10.45 -5.25 -8.60
CA PHE A 124 10.92 -4.15 -9.45
C PHE A 124 12.04 -3.34 -8.79
N PHE A 125 11.94 -3.09 -7.48
CA PHE A 125 12.97 -2.37 -6.72
C PHE A 125 14.07 -3.27 -6.14
N CYS A 126 14.03 -4.57 -6.42
CA CYS A 126 14.96 -5.57 -5.87
C CYS A 126 14.99 -5.59 -4.33
N GLU A 127 13.82 -5.44 -3.69
CA GLU A 127 13.62 -5.49 -2.24
C GLU A 127 13.21 -6.88 -1.73
#